data_AF-A0A2E9I7D4-F1
#
_entry.id   AF-A0A2E9I7D4-F1
#
_cell.length_a   1.000
_cell.length_b   1.000
_cell.length_c   1.000
_cell.angle_alpha   90.00
_cell.angle_beta   90.00
_cell.angle_gamma   90.00
#
_symmetry.space_group_name_H-M   'P 1'
#
loop_
_entity.id
_entity.type
_entity.pdbx_description
1 polymer ?
#
loop_
_entity_poly.entity_id
_entity_poly.type
_entity_poly.pdbx_seq_one_letter_code
_entity_poly.pdbx_strand_id
1 'polypeptide(L)'
;MTDNLPALPSDEPSREVARADTDSWIAVVADVSRFASMIAGTEFVPRSLRDNPAATAAAILYGREVGLPPMTALTQTHVIEGRPSLSSEAMRAQVIAAGHDIEVLESTGGMCRMRGRRRGSQTWTPEVAWSIDMARAAGLLSKNNWKNHPRRMLQARASGELCQLYFPDVVLGFAVTEELLDEGGQEQASPDAPAQTTVKRTRKTAKKAAAALPAGKPAERPDVSGPPLPGEDGYDGDQAPAPDAAPTEQTSAEVPGDGSSPSRGEETGEDSEGSPADVVDAETVDAPTDTETADEPLPDPAPQERPPAGPSSRAQHRMIFAALEGLGVEEGNGDSRKAIATVIVGREIESFTSLSKADASHVIDTLARCKTEADLWALLDEIEASR
;
A
#
# COMPACT_ATOMS: atom_id res chain seq x y z
N MET A 1 58.67 -13.03 -31.55
CA MET A 1 57.95 -11.75 -31.47
C MET A 1 56.59 -11.95 -32.13
N THR A 2 55.53 -11.98 -31.33
CA THR A 2 54.16 -11.46 -31.57
C THR A 2 53.29 -12.12 -30.51
N ASP A 3 53.07 -11.42 -29.40
CA ASP A 3 52.09 -11.81 -28.39
C ASP A 3 50.69 -11.79 -28.99
N ASN A 4 49.93 -12.86 -28.75
CA ASN A 4 48.51 -12.92 -29.07
C ASN A 4 47.71 -12.56 -27.81
N LEU A 5 47.59 -11.26 -27.52
CA LEU A 5 46.68 -10.80 -26.46
C LEU A 5 45.23 -10.96 -26.95
N PRO A 6 44.32 -11.56 -26.16
CA PRO A 6 42.91 -11.55 -26.47
C PRO A 6 42.38 -10.10 -26.46
N ALA A 7 41.59 -9.75 -27.47
CA ALA A 7 40.98 -8.43 -27.54
C ALA A 7 40.10 -8.17 -26.30
N LEU A 8 40.27 -7.00 -25.68
CA LEU A 8 39.39 -6.56 -24.61
C LEU A 8 37.95 -6.46 -25.15
N PRO A 9 36.92 -6.85 -24.38
CA PRO A 9 35.54 -6.66 -24.79
C PRO A 9 35.31 -5.16 -25.03
N SER A 10 34.79 -4.84 -26.21
CA SER A 10 34.50 -3.47 -26.65
C SER A 10 33.57 -2.77 -25.67
N ASP A 11 33.84 -1.48 -25.41
CA ASP A 11 32.98 -0.61 -24.60
C ASP A 11 31.51 -0.76 -25.00
N GLU A 12 30.71 -1.40 -24.16
CA GLU A 12 29.27 -1.27 -24.28
C GLU A 12 28.91 0.20 -24.05
N PRO A 13 27.95 0.76 -24.80
CA PRO A 13 27.51 2.12 -24.58
C PRO A 13 26.89 2.19 -23.17
N SER A 14 27.69 2.69 -22.23
CA SER A 14 27.25 3.00 -20.88
C SER A 14 25.95 3.77 -21.01
N ARG A 15 24.82 3.17 -20.58
CA ARG A 15 23.56 3.89 -20.48
C ARG A 15 23.82 5.04 -19.51
N GLU A 16 24.07 6.20 -20.07
CA GLU A 16 24.22 7.43 -19.33
C GLU A 16 22.93 7.60 -18.55
N VAL A 17 23.02 7.38 -17.22
CA VAL A 17 21.90 7.68 -16.32
C VAL A 17 21.64 9.14 -16.52
N ALA A 18 20.57 9.44 -17.25
CA ALA A 18 20.27 10.77 -17.70
C ALA A 18 20.10 11.64 -16.45
N ARG A 19 21.15 12.41 -16.13
CA ARG A 19 21.02 13.56 -15.25
C ARG A 19 20.07 14.48 -15.98
N ALA A 20 18.80 14.40 -15.59
CA ALA A 20 17.76 15.21 -16.18
C ALA A 20 18.18 16.67 -16.04
N ASP A 21 18.17 17.40 -17.15
CA ASP A 21 18.47 18.83 -17.12
C ASP A 21 17.42 19.51 -16.21
N THR A 22 17.87 19.91 -15.01
CA THR A 22 17.03 20.47 -13.94
C THR A 22 16.49 21.84 -14.34
N ASP A 23 17.17 22.59 -15.22
CA ASP A 23 16.69 23.90 -15.66
C ASP A 23 15.49 23.80 -16.63
N SER A 24 15.20 22.61 -17.16
CA SER A 24 14.05 22.39 -18.06
C SER A 24 12.68 22.36 -17.34
N TRP A 25 12.62 22.52 -16.02
CA TRP A 25 11.38 22.40 -15.23
C TRP A 25 10.25 23.32 -15.68
N ILE A 26 10.56 24.58 -15.99
CA ILE A 26 9.56 25.58 -16.44
C ILE A 26 8.91 25.15 -17.76
N ALA A 27 9.64 24.45 -18.63
CA ALA A 27 9.12 23.95 -19.89
C ALA A 27 8.18 22.75 -19.71
N VAL A 28 8.42 21.88 -18.71
CA VAL A 28 7.66 20.62 -18.54
C VAL A 28 6.54 20.69 -17.48
N VAL A 29 6.60 21.63 -16.53
CA VAL A 29 5.65 21.70 -15.39
C VAL A 29 4.19 21.81 -15.83
N ALA A 30 3.91 22.53 -16.93
CA ALA A 30 2.55 22.68 -17.45
C ALA A 30 2.00 21.36 -18.00
N ASP A 31 2.81 20.60 -18.75
CA ASP A 31 2.42 19.33 -19.33
C ASP A 31 2.36 18.22 -18.28
N VAL A 32 3.26 18.21 -17.30
CA VAL A 32 3.17 17.30 -16.14
C VAL A 32 1.92 17.59 -15.31
N SER A 33 1.54 18.86 -15.12
CA SER A 33 0.31 19.24 -14.42
C SER A 33 -0.95 18.80 -15.17
N ARG A 34 -0.98 18.93 -16.50
CA ARG A 34 -2.05 18.40 -17.37
C ARG A 34 -2.12 16.88 -17.27
N PHE A 35 -0.98 16.19 -17.41
CA PHE A 35 -0.89 14.73 -17.32
C PHE A 35 -1.37 14.22 -15.96
N ALA A 36 -0.88 14.81 -14.86
CA ALA A 36 -1.32 14.50 -13.50
C ALA A 36 -2.84 14.69 -13.34
N SER A 37 -3.41 15.77 -13.90
CA SER A 37 -4.86 16.02 -13.86
C SER A 37 -5.68 14.97 -14.60
N MET A 38 -5.14 14.38 -15.68
CA MET A 38 -5.80 13.29 -16.40
C MET A 38 -5.74 11.95 -15.66
N ILE A 39 -4.68 11.68 -14.90
CA ILE A 39 -4.49 10.38 -14.22
C ILE A 39 -4.88 10.36 -12.74
N ALA A 40 -5.07 11.53 -12.09
CA ALA A 40 -5.24 11.64 -10.63
C ALA A 40 -6.36 10.77 -10.05
N GLY A 41 -7.48 10.60 -10.77
CA GLY A 41 -8.61 9.76 -10.32
C GLY A 41 -8.48 8.27 -10.65
N THR A 42 -7.38 7.82 -11.26
CA THR A 42 -7.20 6.41 -11.65
C THR A 42 -6.71 5.55 -10.50
N GLU A 43 -7.00 4.24 -10.56
CA GLU A 43 -6.48 3.27 -9.58
C GLU A 43 -4.94 3.14 -9.59
N PHE A 44 -4.28 3.53 -10.69
CA PHE A 44 -2.81 3.56 -10.80
C PHE A 44 -2.16 4.65 -9.93
N VAL A 45 -2.90 5.69 -9.53
CA VAL A 45 -2.42 6.69 -8.57
C VAL A 45 -2.63 6.17 -7.15
N PRO A 46 -1.59 6.16 -6.29
CA PRO A 46 -1.72 5.71 -4.91
C PRO A 46 -2.80 6.49 -4.15
N ARG A 47 -3.48 5.82 -3.22
CA ARG A 47 -4.60 6.40 -2.45
C ARG A 47 -4.27 7.70 -1.70
N SER A 48 -3.00 7.95 -1.37
CA SER A 48 -2.52 9.19 -0.74
C SER A 48 -2.37 10.37 -1.70
N LEU A 49 -2.35 10.13 -3.00
CA LEU A 49 -2.21 11.13 -4.07
C LEU A 49 -3.45 11.20 -4.98
N ARG A 50 -4.34 10.22 -4.90
CA ARG A 50 -5.54 10.09 -5.72
C ARG A 50 -6.48 11.28 -5.52
N ASP A 51 -7.13 11.67 -6.62
CA ASP A 51 -8.01 12.84 -6.70
C ASP A 51 -7.34 14.17 -6.30
N ASN A 52 -6.00 14.18 -6.20
CA ASN A 52 -5.17 15.35 -5.93
C ASN A 52 -4.15 15.55 -7.08
N PRO A 53 -4.53 16.25 -8.17
CA PRO A 53 -3.65 16.52 -9.30
C PRO A 53 -2.36 17.26 -8.91
N ALA A 54 -2.41 18.16 -7.93
CA ALA A 54 -1.25 18.94 -7.50
C ALA A 54 -0.21 18.06 -6.79
N ALA A 55 -0.64 17.20 -5.87
CA ALA A 55 0.25 16.23 -5.22
C ALA A 55 0.76 15.16 -6.19
N THR A 56 -0.07 14.72 -7.13
CA THR A 56 0.31 13.80 -8.22
C THR A 56 1.38 14.43 -9.11
N ALA A 57 1.22 15.68 -9.55
CA ALA A 57 2.22 16.41 -10.32
C ALA A 57 3.52 16.61 -9.54
N ALA A 58 3.43 17.00 -8.26
CA ALA A 58 4.60 17.17 -7.39
C ALA A 58 5.39 15.87 -7.23
N ALA A 59 4.72 14.72 -7.04
CA ALA A 59 5.39 13.42 -6.95
C ALA A 59 6.08 13.00 -8.26
N ILE A 60 5.46 13.25 -9.41
CA ILE A 60 6.07 13.00 -10.73
C ILE A 60 7.32 13.89 -10.93
N LEU A 61 7.21 15.18 -10.63
CA LEU A 61 8.32 16.13 -10.76
C LEU A 61 9.46 15.82 -9.77
N TYR A 62 9.14 15.42 -8.54
CA TYR A 62 10.14 14.97 -7.57
C TYR A 62 10.87 13.71 -8.02
N GLY A 63 10.14 12.73 -8.57
CA GLY A 63 10.76 11.54 -9.17
C GLY A 63 11.61 11.86 -10.41
N ARG A 64 11.30 12.93 -11.15
CA ARG A 64 12.11 13.38 -12.29
C ARG A 64 13.54 13.76 -11.87
N GLU A 65 13.73 14.33 -10.68
CA GLU A 65 15.07 14.69 -10.17
C GLU A 65 15.98 13.48 -9.95
N VAL A 66 15.39 12.34 -9.57
CA VAL A 66 16.08 11.05 -9.46
C VAL A 66 16.01 10.21 -10.74
N GLY A 67 15.62 10.81 -11.88
CA GLY A 67 15.52 10.11 -13.16
C GLY A 67 14.45 9.00 -13.20
N LEU A 68 13.46 9.02 -12.32
CA LEU A 68 12.35 8.07 -12.35
C LEU A 68 11.27 8.48 -13.37
N PRO A 69 10.75 7.54 -14.18
CA PRO A 69 9.61 7.82 -15.06
C PRO A 69 8.32 8.04 -14.24
N PRO A 70 7.33 8.80 -14.76
CA PRO A 70 6.20 9.30 -13.98
C PRO A 70 5.42 8.25 -13.17
N MET A 71 5.14 7.08 -13.74
CA MET A 71 4.37 6.03 -13.04
C MET A 71 5.18 5.35 -11.91
N THR A 72 6.50 5.20 -12.10
CA THR A 72 7.39 4.68 -11.06
C THR A 72 7.59 5.72 -9.97
N ALA A 73 7.75 7.00 -10.33
CA ALA A 73 7.80 8.10 -9.37
C ALA A 73 6.59 8.10 -8.43
N LEU A 74 5.37 7.98 -8.97
CA LEU A 74 4.14 7.91 -8.17
C LEU A 74 4.13 6.73 -7.19
N THR A 75 4.67 5.57 -7.57
CA THR A 75 4.66 4.38 -6.70
C THR A 75 5.76 4.40 -5.65
N GLN A 76 6.91 5.03 -5.93
CA GLN A 76 8.12 4.96 -5.11
C GLN A 76 8.36 6.21 -4.25
N THR A 77 7.70 7.33 -4.58
CA THR A 77 7.78 8.59 -3.83
C THR A 77 6.62 8.70 -2.84
N HIS A 78 6.94 8.98 -1.57
CA HIS A 78 5.94 9.13 -0.51
C HIS A 78 6.15 10.46 0.24
N VAL A 79 5.06 11.14 0.57
CA VAL A 79 5.09 12.32 1.45
C VAL A 79 4.56 11.92 2.81
N ILE A 80 5.41 11.98 3.82
CA ILE A 80 5.12 11.57 5.20
C ILE A 80 5.38 12.79 6.09
N GLU A 81 4.35 13.28 6.78
CA GLU A 81 4.44 14.48 7.64
C GLU A 81 4.98 15.72 6.91
N GLY A 82 4.64 15.87 5.62
CA GLY A 82 5.14 16.95 4.76
C GLY A 82 6.58 16.76 4.26
N ARG A 83 7.28 15.71 4.67
CA ARG A 83 8.62 15.34 4.18
C ARG A 83 8.48 14.38 2.99
N PRO A 84 8.92 14.76 1.79
CA PRO A 84 8.97 13.83 0.67
C PRO A 84 10.15 12.86 0.85
N SER A 85 9.95 11.62 0.41
CA SER A 85 10.85 10.49 0.61
C SER A 85 10.81 9.54 -0.58
N LEU A 86 11.85 8.72 -0.71
CA LEU A 86 12.01 7.71 -1.73
C LEU A 86 12.18 6.33 -1.07
N SER A 87 11.57 5.28 -1.63
CA SER A 87 11.72 3.94 -1.08
C SER A 87 13.16 3.44 -1.13
N SER A 88 13.54 2.60 -0.17
CA SER A 88 14.85 1.93 -0.16
C SER A 88 15.09 1.06 -1.41
N GLU A 89 14.02 0.55 -2.02
CA GLU A 89 14.05 -0.20 -3.27
C GLU A 89 14.37 0.70 -4.47
N ALA A 90 13.74 1.87 -4.58
CA ALA A 90 14.03 2.81 -5.65
C ALA A 90 15.43 3.42 -5.52
N MET A 91 15.91 3.70 -4.30
CA MET A 91 17.31 4.08 -4.06
C MET A 91 18.27 3.02 -4.57
N ARG A 92 18.07 1.74 -4.18
CA ARG A 92 18.89 0.62 -4.67
C ARG A 92 18.82 0.46 -6.18
N ALA A 93 17.64 0.63 -6.78
CA ALA A 93 17.46 0.58 -8.24
C ALA A 93 18.25 1.67 -8.96
N GLN A 94 18.28 2.91 -8.43
CA GLN A 94 19.08 3.99 -9.00
C GLN A 94 20.59 3.75 -8.87
N VAL A 95 21.05 3.22 -7.73
CA VAL A 95 22.46 2.84 -7.54
C VAL A 95 22.88 1.75 -8.55
N ILE A 96 22.05 0.74 -8.76
CA ILE A 96 22.30 -0.32 -9.77
C ILE A 96 22.21 0.23 -11.20
N ALA A 97 21.25 1.12 -11.50
CA ALA A 97 21.14 1.78 -12.80
C ALA A 97 22.37 2.66 -13.12
N ALA A 98 22.97 3.26 -12.09
CA ALA A 98 24.27 3.94 -12.18
C ALA A 98 25.47 2.98 -12.33
N GLY A 99 25.25 1.68 -12.56
CA GLY A 99 26.31 0.68 -12.74
C GLY A 99 27.20 0.52 -11.51
N HIS A 100 26.62 0.69 -10.32
CA HIS A 100 27.26 0.31 -9.06
C HIS A 100 26.72 -1.05 -8.61
N ASP A 101 27.56 -1.86 -7.98
CA ASP A 101 27.11 -3.14 -7.44
C ASP A 101 26.58 -2.97 -6.02
N ILE A 102 25.51 -3.69 -5.70
CA ILE A 102 25.04 -3.91 -4.33
C ILE A 102 24.90 -5.41 -4.12
N GLU A 103 25.53 -5.92 -3.07
CA GLU A 103 25.51 -7.32 -2.69
C GLU A 103 24.80 -7.50 -1.35
N VAL A 104 23.88 -8.48 -1.30
CA VAL A 104 23.19 -8.89 -0.07
C VAL A 104 23.91 -10.12 0.47
N LEU A 105 24.69 -9.92 1.53
CA LEU A 105 25.50 -10.97 2.16
C LEU A 105 24.68 -11.85 3.10
N GLU A 106 23.67 -11.26 3.75
CA GLU A 106 22.69 -11.99 4.55
C GLU A 106 21.33 -11.29 4.48
N SER A 107 20.25 -12.07 4.40
CA SER A 107 18.88 -11.57 4.54
C SER A 107 18.02 -12.64 5.19
N THR A 108 17.89 -12.58 6.51
CA THR A 108 17.08 -13.47 7.35
C THR A 108 16.02 -12.66 8.11
N GLY A 109 15.16 -13.33 8.87
CA GLY A 109 14.24 -12.65 9.80
C GLY A 109 14.93 -12.02 11.02
N GLY A 110 16.20 -12.39 11.29
CA GLY A 110 16.98 -11.91 12.43
C GLY A 110 18.05 -10.87 12.08
N MET A 111 18.53 -10.88 10.83
CA MET A 111 19.67 -10.07 10.41
C MET A 111 19.62 -9.77 8.90
N CYS A 112 20.05 -8.57 8.50
CA CYS A 112 20.43 -8.27 7.13
C CYS A 112 21.84 -7.65 7.10
N ARG A 113 22.69 -8.12 6.18
CA ARG A 113 24.00 -7.52 5.87
C ARG A 113 24.11 -7.24 4.39
N MET A 114 24.56 -6.04 4.04
CA MET A 114 24.71 -5.58 2.66
C MET A 114 26.01 -4.78 2.49
N ARG A 115 26.60 -4.84 1.30
CA ARG A 115 27.74 -4.00 0.91
C ARG A 115 27.58 -3.49 -0.52
N GLY A 116 28.26 -2.40 -0.85
CA GLY A 116 28.25 -1.79 -2.17
C GLY A 116 29.63 -1.73 -2.80
N ARG A 117 29.69 -1.53 -4.11
CA ARG A 117 30.91 -1.24 -4.86
C ARG A 117 30.62 -0.19 -5.93
N ARG A 118 31.42 0.88 -5.96
CA ARG A 118 31.30 1.93 -6.99
C ARG A 118 31.78 1.42 -8.35
N ARG A 119 31.20 1.94 -9.41
CA ARG A 119 31.56 1.64 -10.81
C ARG A 119 33.05 1.89 -11.02
N GLY A 120 33.78 0.88 -11.52
CA GLY A 120 35.23 0.95 -11.72
C GLY A 120 36.09 0.86 -10.45
N SER A 121 35.50 0.73 -9.26
CA SER A 121 36.22 0.39 -8.03
C SER A 121 36.34 -1.13 -7.90
N GLN A 122 37.51 -1.61 -7.49
CA GLN A 122 37.67 -3.00 -7.04
C GLN A 122 37.46 -3.17 -5.53
N THR A 123 37.39 -2.06 -4.79
CA THR A 123 37.20 -2.03 -3.34
C THR A 123 35.71 -1.97 -3.02
N TRP A 124 35.23 -2.97 -2.27
CA TRP A 124 33.91 -2.97 -1.64
C TRP A 124 33.86 -1.99 -0.47
N THR A 125 32.68 -1.41 -0.20
CA THR A 125 32.42 -0.64 1.01
C THR A 125 32.49 -1.53 2.25
N PRO A 126 32.68 -0.96 3.45
CA PRO A 126 32.32 -1.64 4.68
C PRO A 126 30.88 -2.18 4.63
N GLU A 127 30.63 -3.27 5.35
CA GLU A 127 29.30 -3.88 5.44
C GLU A 127 28.37 -3.03 6.31
N VAL A 128 27.17 -2.77 5.80
CA VAL A 128 26.04 -2.23 6.56
C VAL A 128 25.22 -3.39 7.10
N ALA A 129 24.85 -3.32 8.38
CA ALA A 129 24.27 -4.43 9.12
C ALA A 129 23.10 -3.98 10.00
N TRP A 130 21.94 -4.61 9.84
CA TRP A 130 20.75 -4.38 10.66
C TRP A 130 20.25 -5.68 11.27
N SER A 131 20.16 -5.72 12.61
CA SER A 131 19.62 -6.87 13.34
C SER A 131 18.22 -6.61 13.88
N ILE A 132 17.50 -7.70 14.16
CA ILE A 132 16.20 -7.65 14.83
C ILE A 132 16.30 -7.10 16.26
N ASP A 133 17.46 -7.21 16.90
CA ASP A 133 17.71 -6.65 18.23
C ASP A 133 17.91 -5.13 18.17
N MET A 134 18.53 -4.58 17.11
CA MET A 134 18.54 -3.14 16.84
C MET A 134 17.12 -2.61 16.61
N ALA A 135 16.32 -3.33 15.82
CA ALA A 135 14.91 -2.99 15.61
C ALA A 135 14.06 -3.10 16.90
N ARG A 136 14.40 -4.02 17.81
CA ARG A 136 13.80 -4.12 19.15
C ARG A 136 14.17 -2.91 20.01
N ALA A 137 15.44 -2.53 20.06
CA ALA A 137 15.93 -1.37 20.80
C ALA A 137 15.31 -0.06 20.29
N ALA A 138 15.05 0.05 18.98
CA ALA A 138 14.35 1.17 18.36
C ALA A 138 12.80 1.11 18.49
N GLY A 139 12.23 0.12 19.19
CA GLY A 139 10.79 0.00 19.43
C GLY A 139 9.94 -0.43 18.22
N LEU A 140 10.58 -0.78 17.10
CA LEU A 140 9.92 -0.98 15.79
C LEU A 140 9.08 -2.26 15.72
N LEU A 141 9.43 -3.29 16.50
CA LEU A 141 8.74 -4.59 16.51
C LEU A 141 7.28 -4.54 17.00
N SER A 142 6.84 -3.40 17.55
CA SER A 142 5.44 -3.13 17.87
C SER A 142 4.55 -2.98 16.62
N LYS A 143 5.14 -2.55 15.49
CA LYS A 143 4.43 -2.15 14.27
C LYS A 143 4.06 -3.35 13.38
N ASN A 144 2.94 -3.23 12.67
CA ASN A 144 2.35 -4.35 11.91
C ASN A 144 3.21 -4.82 10.72
N ASN A 145 3.88 -3.88 10.03
CA ASN A 145 4.86 -4.16 8.98
C ASN A 145 6.05 -4.99 9.50
N TRP A 146 6.60 -4.60 10.66
CA TRP A 146 7.71 -5.30 11.31
C TRP A 146 7.33 -6.69 11.84
N LYS A 147 6.11 -6.85 12.38
CA LYS A 147 5.57 -8.15 12.81
C LYS A 147 5.38 -9.13 11.65
N ASN A 148 4.77 -8.68 10.56
CA ASN A 148 4.39 -9.57 9.46
C ASN A 148 5.56 -9.83 8.49
N HIS A 149 6.48 -8.88 8.33
CA HIS A 149 7.53 -8.91 7.30
C HIS A 149 8.93 -8.50 7.82
N PRO A 150 9.43 -9.05 8.94
CA PRO A 150 10.67 -8.59 9.58
C PRO A 150 11.88 -8.61 8.63
N ARG A 151 12.05 -9.68 7.84
CA ARG A 151 13.13 -9.79 6.83
C ARG A 151 13.12 -8.64 5.81
N ARG A 152 11.94 -8.21 5.36
CA ARG A 152 11.81 -7.11 4.40
C ARG A 152 12.12 -5.76 5.04
N MET A 153 11.71 -5.54 6.28
CA MET A 153 12.01 -4.30 7.01
C MET A 153 13.50 -4.17 7.34
N LEU A 154 14.16 -5.25 7.76
CA LEU A 154 15.62 -5.28 7.93
C LEU A 154 16.37 -5.05 6.62
N GLN A 155 15.89 -5.64 5.50
CA GLN A 155 16.46 -5.40 4.17
C GLN A 155 16.28 -3.94 3.72
N ALA A 156 15.13 -3.33 3.99
CA ALA A 156 14.86 -1.94 3.64
C ALA A 156 15.78 -0.98 4.40
N ARG A 157 15.97 -1.21 5.71
CA ARG A 157 16.93 -0.47 6.54
C ARG A 157 18.37 -0.58 6.05
N ALA A 158 18.87 -1.81 5.88
CA ALA A 158 20.23 -2.02 5.37
C ALA A 158 20.42 -1.45 3.95
N SER A 159 19.38 -1.48 3.09
CA SER A 159 19.42 -0.86 1.76
C SER A 159 19.49 0.67 1.83
N GLY A 160 18.63 1.31 2.63
CA GLY A 160 18.54 2.75 2.78
C GLY A 160 19.85 3.35 3.30
N GLU A 161 20.34 2.83 4.43
CA GLU A 161 21.60 3.26 5.04
C GLU A 161 22.80 3.06 4.10
N LEU A 162 22.91 1.90 3.41
CA LEU A 162 23.97 1.66 2.43
C LEU A 162 23.94 2.68 1.29
N CYS A 163 22.75 2.98 0.75
CA CYS A 163 22.59 3.93 -0.34
C CYS A 163 22.94 5.36 0.09
N GLN A 164 22.50 5.80 1.27
CA GLN A 164 22.80 7.14 1.78
C GLN A 164 24.28 7.31 2.17
N LEU A 165 24.89 6.33 2.85
CA LEU A 165 26.28 6.43 3.31
C LEU A 165 27.29 6.38 2.15
N TYR A 166 27.10 5.48 1.18
CA TYR A 166 28.12 5.17 0.19
C TYR A 166 27.79 5.61 -1.24
N PHE A 167 26.53 5.97 -1.53
CA PHE A 167 26.08 6.47 -2.83
C PHE A 167 25.27 7.80 -2.75
N PRO A 168 25.67 8.79 -1.92
CA PRO A 168 24.91 10.04 -1.73
C PRO A 168 24.79 10.90 -3.00
N ASP A 169 25.71 10.74 -3.96
CA ASP A 169 25.69 11.35 -5.30
C ASP A 169 24.66 10.75 -6.26
N VAL A 170 24.08 9.60 -5.91
CA VAL A 170 22.98 8.95 -6.65
C VAL A 170 21.64 9.19 -5.95
N VAL A 171 21.60 9.09 -4.61
CA VAL A 171 20.35 9.31 -3.84
C VAL A 171 20.12 10.74 -3.38
N LEU A 172 21.03 11.67 -3.69
CA LEU A 172 20.90 13.13 -3.57
C LEU A 172 20.38 13.64 -2.21
N GLY A 173 20.63 12.89 -1.12
CA GLY A 173 20.17 13.22 0.23
C GLY A 173 18.67 12.99 0.49
N PHE A 174 17.98 12.24 -0.37
CA PHE A 174 16.57 11.90 -0.16
C PHE A 174 16.37 11.01 1.08
N ALA A 175 15.28 11.29 1.81
CA ALA A 175 14.89 10.50 2.98
C ALA A 175 14.36 9.12 2.55
N VAL A 176 14.65 8.09 3.35
CA VAL A 176 14.14 6.73 3.12
C VAL A 176 12.69 6.65 3.60
N THR A 177 11.76 6.28 2.71
CA THR A 177 10.33 6.13 3.03
C THR A 177 10.11 5.27 4.26
N GLU A 178 10.79 4.12 4.35
CA GLU A 178 10.65 3.14 5.41
C GLU A 178 11.17 3.66 6.77
N GLU A 179 12.08 4.62 6.78
CA GLU A 179 12.52 5.32 8.00
C GLU A 179 11.47 6.34 8.44
N LEU A 180 10.94 7.14 7.51
CA LEU A 180 9.91 8.12 7.83
C LEU A 180 8.59 7.47 8.30
N LEU A 181 8.19 6.34 7.72
CA LEU A 181 7.05 5.54 8.21
C LEU A 181 7.28 4.98 9.62
N ASP A 182 8.55 4.73 9.96
CA ASP A 182 8.93 4.25 11.27
C ASP A 182 9.10 5.38 12.30
N GLU A 183 9.31 6.62 11.87
CA GLU A 183 9.22 7.82 12.71
C GLU A 183 7.77 8.24 12.95
N GLY A 184 6.95 8.43 11.91
CA GLY A 184 5.58 8.95 12.01
C GLY A 184 4.54 8.00 12.63
N GLY A 185 4.98 6.84 13.13
CA GLY A 185 4.21 5.95 14.00
C GLY A 185 4.71 5.93 15.45
N GLN A 186 5.73 6.72 15.78
CA GLN A 186 5.94 7.19 17.14
C GLN A 186 4.95 8.34 17.32
N GLU A 187 4.10 8.28 18.35
CA GLU A 187 3.23 9.40 18.69
C GLU A 187 4.12 10.54 19.19
N GLN A 188 4.54 11.41 18.27
CA GLN A 188 5.33 12.59 18.62
C GLN A 188 4.46 13.47 19.51
N ALA A 189 4.73 13.40 20.82
CA ALA A 189 4.23 14.34 21.81
C ALA A 189 4.70 15.74 21.39
N SER A 190 3.87 16.41 20.60
CA SER A 190 4.19 17.69 19.98
C SER A 190 4.45 18.70 21.08
N PRO A 191 5.66 19.30 21.16
CA PRO A 191 5.91 20.37 22.09
C PRO A 191 5.14 21.61 21.62
N ASP A 192 4.08 21.96 22.36
CA ASP A 192 3.25 23.16 22.26
C ASP A 192 3.27 23.91 20.92
N ALA A 193 2.29 23.59 20.05
CA ALA A 193 1.86 24.56 19.05
C ALA A 193 1.27 25.79 19.79
N PRO A 194 1.80 27.01 19.62
CA PRO A 194 1.37 28.15 20.41
C PRO A 194 -0.09 28.48 20.08
N ALA A 195 -0.96 28.36 21.09
CA ALA A 195 -2.39 28.61 20.95
C ALA A 195 -2.65 30.02 20.39
N GLN A 196 -3.20 30.10 19.17
CA GLN A 196 -3.64 31.36 18.59
C GLN A 196 -4.75 31.96 19.45
N THR A 197 -4.35 32.85 20.34
CA THR A 197 -5.22 33.44 21.35
C THR A 197 -6.19 34.41 20.69
N THR A 198 -7.36 33.92 20.31
CA THR A 198 -8.44 34.78 19.78
C THR A 198 -8.95 35.66 20.92
N VAL A 199 -8.49 36.91 20.97
CA VAL A 199 -8.80 37.85 22.05
C VAL A 199 -10.30 38.24 22.00
N LYS A 200 -11.15 37.48 22.69
CA LYS A 200 -12.55 37.87 22.92
C LYS A 200 -12.60 39.04 23.91
N ARG A 201 -12.90 40.22 23.37
CA ARG A 201 -12.91 41.51 24.08
C ARG A 201 -13.89 41.52 25.26
N THR A 202 -13.35 41.55 26.48
CA THR A 202 -14.10 41.63 27.73
C THR A 202 -15.00 42.88 27.81
N ARG A 203 -16.28 42.69 28.15
CA ARG A 203 -17.10 43.74 28.79
C ARG A 203 -17.42 43.28 30.21
N LYS A 204 -17.08 44.15 31.17
CA LYS A 204 -17.08 43.87 32.61
C LYS A 204 -18.40 44.39 33.21
N THR A 205 -19.16 43.52 33.88
CA THR A 205 -20.25 43.94 34.77
C THR A 205 -20.15 43.16 36.06
N ALA A 206 -20.08 43.83 37.21
CA ALA A 206 -19.77 43.22 38.49
C ALA A 206 -21.00 43.15 39.40
N LYS A 207 -21.16 42.04 40.14
CA LYS A 207 -21.94 42.07 41.40
C LYS A 207 -21.49 41.01 42.43
N LYS A 208 -20.78 41.51 43.44
CA LYS A 208 -20.84 41.25 44.90
C LYS A 208 -21.04 39.82 45.45
N ALA A 209 -20.24 39.48 46.46
CA ALA A 209 -20.17 38.18 47.14
C ALA A 209 -21.03 38.05 48.42
N ALA A 210 -21.32 36.78 48.78
CA ALA A 210 -21.60 36.21 50.12
C ALA A 210 -21.73 34.67 49.95
N ALA A 211 -21.66 33.78 50.96
CA ALA A 211 -20.85 33.69 52.18
C ALA A 211 -21.05 32.27 52.81
N ALA A 212 -20.03 31.73 53.49
CA ALA A 212 -20.06 30.61 54.46
C ALA A 212 -20.35 29.15 54.00
N LEU A 213 -19.69 28.23 54.73
CA LEU A 213 -19.69 26.75 54.72
C LEU A 213 -20.51 26.25 55.94
N PRO A 214 -21.03 24.98 56.00
CA PRO A 214 -20.17 23.83 56.36
C PRO A 214 -20.53 22.46 55.75
N ALA A 215 -19.77 21.45 56.15
CA ALA A 215 -19.58 20.13 55.52
C ALA A 215 -20.73 19.11 55.64
N GLY A 216 -20.74 18.17 54.70
CA GLY A 216 -21.38 16.86 54.79
C GLY A 216 -20.52 15.77 54.12
N LYS A 217 -20.49 14.56 54.69
CA LYS A 217 -19.81 13.34 54.22
C LYS A 217 -20.63 12.14 54.74
N PRO A 218 -20.52 10.92 54.17
CA PRO A 218 -20.23 10.54 52.79
C PRO A 218 -21.40 9.74 52.15
N ALA A 219 -21.37 9.51 50.85
CA ALA A 219 -22.22 8.50 50.18
C ALA A 219 -21.35 7.64 49.25
N GLU A 220 -21.66 6.34 49.19
CA GLU A 220 -20.81 5.32 48.59
C GLU A 220 -21.30 4.89 47.19
N ARG A 221 -20.32 4.54 46.34
CA ARG A 221 -20.32 3.91 45.00
C ARG A 221 -21.63 3.34 44.43
N PRO A 222 -21.76 3.33 43.09
CA PRO A 222 -21.36 2.10 42.39
C PRO A 222 -20.09 2.24 41.56
N ASP A 223 -19.27 1.19 41.64
CA ASP A 223 -18.22 0.90 40.67
C ASP A 223 -18.91 0.30 39.42
N VAL A 224 -18.57 0.78 38.22
CA VAL A 224 -19.02 0.18 36.96
C VAL A 224 -17.83 -0.29 36.16
N SER A 225 -17.17 -1.32 36.71
CA SER A 225 -16.30 -2.18 35.92
C SER A 225 -17.07 -2.67 34.69
N GLY A 226 -16.46 -2.52 33.52
CA GLY A 226 -16.91 -3.25 32.34
C GLY A 226 -16.78 -4.77 32.56
N PRO A 227 -17.47 -5.59 31.74
CA PRO A 227 -17.31 -7.04 31.80
C PRO A 227 -15.84 -7.43 31.48
N PRO A 228 -15.31 -8.48 32.13
CA PRO A 228 -13.91 -8.88 31.97
C PRO A 228 -13.61 -9.35 30.54
N LEU A 229 -12.37 -9.15 30.11
CA LEU A 229 -11.89 -9.62 28.81
C LEU A 229 -11.50 -11.12 28.88
N PRO A 230 -11.49 -11.83 27.74
CA PRO A 230 -11.17 -13.27 27.73
C PRO A 230 -9.75 -13.55 28.25
N GLY A 231 -9.65 -14.29 29.37
CA GLY A 231 -8.37 -14.73 29.96
C GLY A 231 -8.18 -14.47 31.45
N GLU A 232 -9.17 -13.88 32.14
CA GLU A 232 -9.13 -13.61 33.59
C GLU A 232 -9.92 -14.64 34.41
N ASP A 233 -9.52 -14.84 35.68
CA ASP A 233 -10.02 -15.92 36.54
C ASP A 233 -11.50 -15.73 36.91
N GLY A 234 -12.36 -16.67 36.50
CA GLY A 234 -13.81 -16.65 36.80
C GLY A 234 -14.75 -16.84 35.59
N TYR A 235 -14.22 -17.25 34.43
CA TYR A 235 -15.03 -17.49 33.23
C TYR A 235 -15.72 -18.87 33.26
N ASP A 236 -16.98 -18.92 33.70
CA ASP A 236 -17.84 -20.11 33.55
C ASP A 236 -18.21 -20.30 32.07
N GLY A 237 -17.61 -21.31 31.43
CA GLY A 237 -17.80 -21.59 30.01
C GLY A 237 -18.74 -22.77 29.75
N ASP A 238 -19.99 -22.49 29.39
CA ASP A 238 -20.91 -23.52 28.89
C ASP A 238 -20.73 -23.77 27.37
N GLN A 239 -19.98 -24.85 27.11
CA GLN A 239 -20.26 -25.86 26.08
C GLN A 239 -20.12 -25.51 24.58
N ALA A 240 -18.96 -25.88 24.02
CA ALA A 240 -18.84 -26.38 22.65
C ALA A 240 -18.66 -27.92 22.69
N PRO A 241 -19.16 -28.68 21.69
CA PRO A 241 -19.09 -30.14 21.70
C PRO A 241 -17.68 -30.69 21.45
N ALA A 242 -17.39 -31.85 22.05
CA ALA A 242 -16.05 -32.44 22.13
C ALA A 242 -15.60 -33.19 20.86
N PRO A 243 -14.28 -33.23 20.58
CA PRO A 243 -13.65 -34.31 19.81
C PRO A 243 -13.30 -35.50 20.72
N ASP A 244 -13.29 -36.70 20.14
CA ASP A 244 -13.20 -37.98 20.85
C ASP A 244 -11.77 -38.37 21.29
N ALA A 245 -11.67 -39.38 22.14
CA ALA A 245 -10.52 -39.68 22.99
C ALA A 245 -9.28 -40.29 22.28
N ALA A 246 -8.12 -40.06 22.89
CA ALA A 246 -6.94 -40.91 22.78
C ALA A 246 -6.77 -41.76 24.06
N PRO A 247 -6.09 -42.92 23.99
CA PRO A 247 -5.47 -43.53 25.17
C PRO A 247 -3.94 -43.63 25.04
N THR A 248 -3.28 -42.73 25.78
CA THR A 248 -2.12 -42.91 26.67
C THR A 248 -1.41 -44.26 26.77
N GLU A 249 -0.06 -44.25 26.76
CA GLU A 249 0.91 -44.93 27.66
C GLU A 249 2.35 -44.73 27.10
N GLN A 250 3.49 -44.74 27.81
CA GLN A 250 3.92 -44.48 29.19
C GLN A 250 5.49 -44.58 29.21
N THR A 251 6.16 -43.77 30.03
CA THR A 251 7.50 -44.02 30.67
C THR A 251 8.85 -44.11 29.89
N SER A 252 9.80 -43.30 30.36
CA SER A 252 11.20 -43.59 30.76
C SER A 252 12.34 -44.04 29.79
N ALA A 253 13.32 -43.12 29.67
CA ALA A 253 14.76 -43.27 30.00
C ALA A 253 15.81 -44.01 29.10
N GLU A 254 16.97 -43.33 29.00
CA GLU A 254 18.37 -43.81 28.76
C GLU A 254 18.89 -44.27 27.36
N VAL A 255 20.22 -44.49 27.29
CA VAL A 255 21.21 -44.04 26.25
C VAL A 255 22.52 -44.88 26.43
N PRO A 256 23.51 -45.09 25.49
CA PRO A 256 23.81 -44.48 24.15
C PRO A 256 24.17 -45.48 22.99
N GLY A 257 24.57 -44.94 21.82
CA GLY A 257 25.44 -45.60 20.79
C GLY A 257 24.71 -46.25 19.60
N ASP A 258 25.31 -46.49 18.42
CA ASP A 258 26.64 -46.18 17.84
C ASP A 258 26.54 -46.37 16.29
N GLY A 259 27.53 -45.91 15.51
CA GLY A 259 27.90 -46.59 14.26
C GLY A 259 27.40 -46.08 12.90
N SER A 260 28.24 -45.24 12.27
CA SER A 260 28.72 -45.41 10.87
C SER A 260 27.79 -45.27 9.65
N SER A 261 28.10 -44.28 8.81
CA SER A 261 27.98 -44.36 7.34
C SER A 261 28.99 -45.36 6.76
N PRO A 262 28.90 -45.73 5.46
CA PRO A 262 29.72 -44.99 4.49
C PRO A 262 29.07 -44.74 3.11
N SER A 263 29.75 -43.91 2.32
CA SER A 263 29.45 -43.50 0.95
C SER A 263 30.24 -44.30 -0.11
N ARG A 264 30.05 -43.94 -1.40
CA ARG A 264 30.92 -44.17 -2.58
C ARG A 264 30.65 -45.45 -3.40
N GLY A 265 30.85 -45.51 -4.73
CA GLY A 265 31.32 -44.55 -5.75
C GLY A 265 30.46 -44.61 -7.05
N GLU A 266 30.53 -43.68 -8.00
CA GLU A 266 31.62 -43.46 -8.99
C GLU A 266 31.88 -44.69 -9.90
N GLU A 267 31.53 -44.60 -11.20
CA GLU A 267 32.50 -44.60 -12.34
C GLU A 267 31.81 -44.44 -13.73
N THR A 268 32.42 -43.61 -14.59
CA THR A 268 32.65 -43.67 -16.08
C THR A 268 31.60 -44.29 -17.04
N GLY A 269 31.41 -43.85 -18.29
CA GLY A 269 32.09 -42.83 -19.13
C GLY A 269 32.69 -43.45 -20.41
N GLU A 270 32.28 -43.03 -21.61
CA GLU A 270 33.01 -43.23 -22.90
C GLU A 270 32.43 -42.39 -24.06
N ASP A 271 33.28 -42.12 -25.06
CA ASP A 271 33.10 -41.12 -26.15
C ASP A 271 32.58 -41.70 -27.48
N SER A 272 32.18 -40.83 -28.43
CA SER A 272 32.61 -40.91 -29.85
C SER A 272 32.17 -39.71 -30.70
N GLU A 273 33.04 -39.32 -31.65
CA GLU A 273 32.90 -38.20 -32.59
C GLU A 273 32.00 -38.50 -33.81
N GLY A 274 31.54 -37.45 -34.52
CA GLY A 274 30.94 -37.62 -35.86
C GLY A 274 30.29 -36.36 -36.47
N SER A 275 30.95 -35.76 -37.45
CA SER A 275 30.42 -34.76 -38.41
C SER A 275 31.03 -35.10 -39.81
N PRO A 276 30.56 -34.61 -40.98
CA PRO A 276 29.60 -33.51 -41.21
C PRO A 276 28.57 -33.71 -42.37
N ALA A 277 27.75 -32.66 -42.57
CA ALA A 277 27.14 -32.15 -43.83
C ALA A 277 26.41 -33.07 -44.84
N ASP A 278 25.20 -32.67 -45.25
CA ASP A 278 24.93 -32.31 -46.67
C ASP A 278 23.70 -31.40 -46.87
N VAL A 279 23.54 -30.86 -48.07
CA VAL A 279 22.57 -29.80 -48.48
C VAL A 279 21.48 -30.36 -49.40
N VAL A 280 20.21 -29.89 -49.30
CA VAL A 280 19.31 -29.75 -50.48
C VAL A 280 18.16 -28.75 -50.24
N ASP A 281 17.77 -28.14 -51.35
CA ASP A 281 16.82 -27.07 -51.66
C ASP A 281 15.38 -27.09 -51.12
N ALA A 282 14.73 -25.94 -51.31
CA ALA A 282 13.31 -25.68 -51.08
C ALA A 282 12.46 -25.97 -52.33
N GLU A 283 11.17 -26.29 -52.13
CA GLU A 283 10.16 -26.19 -53.20
C GLU A 283 8.89 -25.48 -52.68
N THR A 284 8.32 -24.65 -53.55
CA THR A 284 7.17 -23.77 -53.28
C THR A 284 5.85 -24.52 -53.36
N VAL A 285 4.85 -24.14 -52.55
CA VAL A 285 3.46 -24.51 -52.81
C VAL A 285 2.57 -23.26 -52.80
N ASP A 286 1.73 -23.15 -53.83
CA ASP A 286 0.89 -22.01 -54.18
C ASP A 286 -0.44 -21.98 -53.38
N ALA A 287 -1.17 -20.86 -53.47
CA ALA A 287 -2.49 -20.68 -52.88
C ALA A 287 -3.61 -21.43 -53.62
N PRO A 288 -4.76 -21.63 -52.96
CA PRO A 288 -5.96 -20.90 -53.41
C PRO A 288 -6.79 -20.36 -52.22
N THR A 289 -7.16 -19.07 -52.22
CA THR A 289 -8.39 -18.47 -52.80
C THR A 289 -9.62 -18.59 -51.90
N ASP A 290 -10.24 -17.43 -51.63
CA ASP A 290 -11.39 -17.24 -50.76
C ASP A 290 -12.62 -18.09 -51.14
N THR A 291 -13.39 -18.50 -50.14
CA THR A 291 -14.82 -18.79 -50.30
C THR A 291 -15.57 -18.30 -49.06
N GLU A 292 -16.24 -17.17 -49.23
CA GLU A 292 -17.16 -16.54 -48.29
C GLU A 292 -18.27 -17.52 -47.88
N THR A 293 -18.41 -17.83 -46.59
CA THR A 293 -19.54 -18.62 -46.06
C THR A 293 -20.05 -17.99 -44.77
N ALA A 294 -21.38 -17.90 -44.68
CA ALA A 294 -22.15 -17.05 -43.78
C ALA A 294 -21.82 -17.13 -42.27
N ASP A 295 -21.92 -15.96 -41.65
CA ASP A 295 -22.01 -15.71 -40.22
C ASP A 295 -23.21 -16.47 -39.60
N GLU A 296 -22.95 -17.35 -38.63
CA GLU A 296 -23.97 -18.05 -37.84
C GLU A 296 -23.88 -17.56 -36.39
N PRO A 297 -24.91 -16.85 -35.86
CA PRO A 297 -24.79 -16.14 -34.60
C PRO A 297 -24.75 -17.12 -33.42
N LEU A 298 -23.70 -16.98 -32.58
CA LEU A 298 -23.62 -17.65 -31.28
C LEU A 298 -24.85 -17.30 -30.43
N PRO A 299 -25.48 -18.28 -29.76
CA PRO A 299 -26.65 -18.01 -28.92
C PRO A 299 -26.29 -17.16 -27.71
N ASP A 300 -27.14 -16.17 -27.39
CA ASP A 300 -26.97 -15.27 -26.25
C ASP A 300 -26.74 -16.03 -24.94
N PRO A 301 -25.75 -15.63 -24.11
CA PRO A 301 -25.56 -16.22 -22.80
C PRO A 301 -26.78 -15.90 -21.92
N ALA A 302 -27.46 -16.96 -21.44
CA ALA A 302 -28.67 -16.84 -20.64
C ALA A 302 -28.47 -15.93 -19.41
N PRO A 303 -29.50 -15.19 -18.96
CA PRO A 303 -29.38 -14.25 -17.85
C PRO A 303 -28.90 -14.96 -16.57
N GLN A 304 -27.66 -14.69 -16.15
CA GLN A 304 -27.14 -15.23 -14.90
C GLN A 304 -27.87 -14.56 -13.73
N GLU A 305 -28.66 -15.36 -13.00
CA GLU A 305 -29.29 -14.93 -11.76
C GLU A 305 -28.21 -14.50 -10.76
N ARG A 306 -28.26 -13.22 -10.35
CA ARG A 306 -27.29 -12.66 -9.42
C ARG A 306 -27.51 -13.25 -8.02
N PRO A 307 -26.45 -13.67 -7.30
CA PRO A 307 -26.58 -14.22 -5.96
C PRO A 307 -27.20 -13.20 -4.98
N PRO A 308 -27.94 -13.66 -3.95
CA PRO A 308 -28.72 -12.79 -3.09
C PRO A 308 -27.86 -11.71 -2.41
N ALA A 309 -28.34 -10.47 -2.46
CA ALA A 309 -27.60 -9.31 -1.99
C ALA A 309 -27.42 -9.33 -0.46
N GLY A 310 -26.18 -9.44 -0.02
CA GLY A 310 -25.82 -9.19 1.38
C GLY A 310 -26.15 -7.75 1.82
N PRO A 311 -26.10 -7.46 3.13
CA PRO A 311 -26.38 -6.13 3.67
C PRO A 311 -25.45 -5.08 3.07
N SER A 312 -25.97 -3.86 2.91
CA SER A 312 -25.22 -2.71 2.42
C SER A 312 -23.98 -2.42 3.28
N SER A 313 -22.88 -2.07 2.62
CA SER A 313 -21.59 -1.83 3.28
C SER A 313 -21.50 -0.43 3.90
N ARG A 314 -20.77 -0.30 5.02
CA ARG A 314 -20.41 1.01 5.62
C ARG A 314 -19.78 1.98 4.61
N ALA A 315 -19.09 1.47 3.59
CA ALA A 315 -18.56 2.30 2.50
C ALA A 315 -19.67 2.90 1.62
N GLN A 316 -20.72 2.13 1.32
CA GLN A 316 -21.88 2.60 0.55
C GLN A 316 -22.69 3.63 1.34
N HIS A 317 -22.89 3.43 2.64
CA HIS A 317 -23.53 4.44 3.51
C HIS A 317 -22.78 5.77 3.47
N ARG A 318 -21.44 5.74 3.54
CA ARG A 318 -20.60 6.93 3.38
C ARG A 318 -20.79 7.63 2.03
N MET A 319 -20.88 6.87 0.94
CA MET A 319 -21.10 7.41 -0.41
C MET A 319 -22.49 8.05 -0.54
N ILE A 320 -23.55 7.41 -0.01
CA ILE A 320 -24.91 7.97 0.00
C ILE A 320 -24.94 9.29 0.79
N PHE A 321 -24.35 9.33 1.99
CA PHE A 321 -24.35 10.56 2.79
C PHE A 321 -23.53 11.68 2.16
N ALA A 322 -22.36 11.38 1.59
CA ALA A 322 -21.54 12.37 0.89
C ALA A 322 -22.24 12.92 -0.37
N ALA A 323 -22.97 12.07 -1.12
CA ALA A 323 -23.75 12.51 -2.28
C ALA A 323 -24.93 13.40 -1.86
N LEU A 324 -25.66 13.04 -0.81
CA LEU A 324 -26.76 13.84 -0.27
C LEU A 324 -26.28 15.19 0.29
N GLU A 325 -25.15 15.21 0.99
CA GLU A 325 -24.51 16.43 1.51
C GLU A 325 -24.02 17.34 0.37
N GLY A 326 -23.41 16.78 -0.67
CA GLY A 326 -23.01 17.50 -1.88
C GLY A 326 -24.20 18.10 -2.67
N LEU A 327 -25.41 17.58 -2.45
CA LEU A 327 -26.67 18.09 -3.01
C LEU A 327 -27.43 19.01 -2.04
N GLY A 328 -26.83 19.42 -0.92
CA GLY A 328 -27.41 20.38 0.03
C GLY A 328 -28.20 19.78 1.20
N VAL A 329 -28.32 18.45 1.30
CA VAL A 329 -29.10 17.79 2.35
C VAL A 329 -28.27 17.67 3.64
N GLU A 330 -28.39 18.67 4.52
CA GLU A 330 -27.62 18.83 5.75
C GLU A 330 -27.64 17.61 6.71
N GLU A 331 -26.58 17.50 7.52
CA GLU A 331 -26.29 16.36 8.40
C GLU A 331 -27.34 16.14 9.51
N GLY A 332 -28.02 17.20 9.94
CA GLY A 332 -29.08 17.13 10.95
C GLY A 332 -30.41 16.53 10.46
N ASN A 333 -30.61 16.38 9.14
CA ASN A 333 -31.90 16.04 8.55
C ASN A 333 -32.02 14.55 8.17
N GLY A 334 -31.82 13.67 9.17
CA GLY A 334 -31.82 12.22 8.98
C GLY A 334 -33.12 11.64 8.42
N ASP A 335 -34.27 12.27 8.70
CA ASP A 335 -35.56 11.85 8.15
C ASP A 335 -35.71 12.20 6.67
N SER A 336 -35.30 13.38 6.21
CA SER A 336 -35.29 13.69 4.78
C SER A 336 -34.33 12.80 3.99
N ARG A 337 -33.15 12.46 4.56
CA ARG A 337 -32.22 11.49 3.93
C ARG A 337 -32.89 10.12 3.73
N LYS A 338 -33.64 9.62 4.72
CA LYS A 338 -34.42 8.37 4.59
C LYS A 338 -35.58 8.49 3.60
N ALA A 339 -36.28 9.63 3.56
CA ALA A 339 -37.35 9.88 2.62
C ALA A 339 -36.84 9.81 1.17
N ILE A 340 -35.75 10.50 0.85
CA ILE A 340 -35.11 10.48 -0.47
C ILE A 340 -34.72 9.04 -0.87
N ALA A 341 -34.10 8.28 0.04
CA ALA A 341 -33.75 6.87 -0.21
C ALA A 341 -35.00 5.98 -0.39
N THR A 342 -36.08 6.22 0.36
CA THR A 342 -37.36 5.52 0.25
C THR A 342 -38.02 5.76 -1.10
N VAL A 343 -38.02 7.00 -1.59
CA VAL A 343 -38.53 7.36 -2.92
C VAL A 343 -37.72 6.65 -4.01
N ILE A 344 -36.39 6.71 -3.97
CA ILE A 344 -35.54 6.09 -4.99
C ILE A 344 -35.70 4.56 -5.01
N VAL A 345 -35.64 3.88 -3.86
CA VAL A 345 -35.74 2.40 -3.79
C VAL A 345 -37.18 1.90 -3.99
N GLY A 346 -38.19 2.70 -3.69
CA GLY A 346 -39.61 2.33 -3.86
C GLY A 346 -40.16 1.40 -2.80
N ARG A 347 -39.50 1.32 -1.64
CA ARG A 347 -39.97 0.61 -0.44
C ARG A 347 -39.62 1.43 0.80
N GLU A 348 -40.46 1.36 1.82
CA GLU A 348 -40.22 2.03 3.09
C GLU A 348 -38.93 1.52 3.75
N ILE A 349 -38.10 2.44 4.25
CA ILE A 349 -36.79 2.15 4.84
C ILE A 349 -36.74 2.77 6.25
N GLU A 350 -36.78 1.91 7.26
CA GLU A 350 -36.61 2.32 8.66
C GLU A 350 -35.19 2.84 8.96
N SER A 351 -34.17 2.28 8.30
CA SER A 351 -32.75 2.58 8.54
C SER A 351 -31.88 2.21 7.34
N PHE A 352 -30.80 2.96 7.09
CA PHE A 352 -29.85 2.67 6.02
C PHE A 352 -29.20 1.28 6.14
N THR A 353 -29.16 0.70 7.34
CA THR A 353 -28.67 -0.67 7.59
C THR A 353 -29.58 -1.76 6.97
N SER A 354 -30.85 -1.47 6.66
CA SER A 354 -31.78 -2.41 6.03
C SER A 354 -31.81 -2.34 4.48
N LEU A 355 -30.95 -1.54 3.86
CA LEU A 355 -30.74 -1.60 2.40
C LEU A 355 -29.93 -2.84 2.02
N SER A 356 -30.36 -3.49 0.94
CA SER A 356 -29.53 -4.47 0.24
C SER A 356 -28.33 -3.77 -0.40
N LYS A 357 -27.25 -4.52 -0.68
CA LYS A 357 -26.11 -3.99 -1.44
C LYS A 357 -26.53 -3.43 -2.82
N ALA A 358 -27.56 -4.01 -3.46
CA ALA A 358 -28.06 -3.56 -4.76
C ALA A 358 -28.83 -2.24 -4.64
N ASP A 359 -29.74 -2.14 -3.65
CA ASP A 359 -30.53 -0.93 -3.37
C ASP A 359 -29.60 0.25 -3.06
N ALA A 360 -28.57 0.01 -2.23
CA ALA A 360 -27.58 1.02 -1.88
C ALA A 360 -26.76 1.50 -3.09
N SER A 361 -26.42 0.60 -4.02
CA SER A 361 -25.80 1.01 -5.29
C SER A 361 -26.77 1.83 -6.15
N HIS A 362 -28.03 1.41 -6.27
CA HIS A 362 -29.03 2.14 -7.05
C HIS A 362 -29.28 3.55 -6.52
N VAL A 363 -29.29 3.75 -5.19
CA VAL A 363 -29.35 5.09 -4.58
C VAL A 363 -28.12 5.93 -4.95
N ILE A 364 -26.90 5.38 -4.85
CA ILE A 364 -25.66 6.08 -5.23
C ILE A 364 -25.70 6.48 -6.71
N ASP A 365 -26.02 5.54 -7.61
CA ASP A 365 -26.05 5.75 -9.06
C ASP A 365 -27.14 6.74 -9.50
N THR A 366 -28.18 6.93 -8.69
CA THR A 366 -29.27 7.89 -8.93
C THR A 366 -28.88 9.28 -8.44
N LEU A 367 -28.35 9.39 -7.21
CA LEU A 367 -27.85 10.66 -6.66
C LEU A 367 -26.70 11.23 -7.49
N ALA A 368 -25.80 10.39 -8.02
CA ALA A 368 -24.67 10.81 -8.86
C ALA A 368 -25.09 11.45 -10.21
N ARG A 369 -26.37 11.36 -10.61
CA ARG A 369 -26.90 12.03 -11.81
C ARG A 369 -27.32 13.48 -11.54
N CYS A 370 -27.60 13.81 -10.29
CA CYS A 370 -28.02 15.15 -9.87
C CYS A 370 -26.78 16.04 -9.70
N LYS A 371 -26.88 17.32 -10.11
CA LYS A 371 -25.78 18.30 -9.97
C LYS A 371 -26.10 19.41 -8.99
N THR A 372 -27.39 19.63 -8.74
CA THR A 372 -27.92 20.63 -7.82
C THR A 372 -29.08 20.03 -7.01
N GLU A 373 -29.42 20.66 -5.89
CA GLU A 373 -30.59 20.30 -5.09
C GLU A 373 -31.89 20.33 -5.91
N ALA A 374 -32.01 21.29 -6.84
CA ALA A 374 -33.18 21.41 -7.71
C ALA A 374 -33.32 20.23 -8.69
N ASP A 375 -32.20 19.71 -9.22
CA ASP A 375 -32.22 18.50 -10.06
C ASP A 375 -32.67 17.27 -9.25
N LEU A 376 -32.24 17.18 -7.98
CA LEU A 376 -32.63 16.09 -7.09
C LEU A 376 -34.13 16.08 -6.83
N TRP A 377 -34.72 17.22 -6.45
CA TRP A 377 -36.17 17.30 -6.20
C TRP A 377 -36.99 17.05 -7.47
N ALA A 378 -36.58 17.59 -8.62
CA ALA A 378 -37.26 17.32 -9.90
C ALA A 378 -37.21 15.84 -10.31
N LEU A 379 -36.09 15.16 -10.06
CA LEU A 379 -35.94 13.73 -10.34
C LEU A 379 -36.71 12.85 -9.35
N LEU A 380 -36.89 13.28 -8.09
CA LEU A 380 -37.74 12.60 -7.12
C LEU A 380 -39.22 12.72 -7.50
N ASP A 381 -39.68 13.92 -7.89
CA ASP A 381 -41.03 14.14 -8.40
C ASP A 381 -41.32 13.28 -9.64
N GLU A 382 -40.35 13.13 -10.57
CA GLU A 382 -40.47 12.26 -11.75
C GLU A 382 -40.58 10.77 -11.35
N ILE A 383 -39.77 10.32 -10.37
CA ILE A 383 -39.84 8.95 -9.84
C ILE A 383 -41.18 8.68 -9.16
N GLU A 384 -41.71 9.61 -8.37
CA GLU A 384 -43.03 9.48 -7.74
C GLU A 384 -44.17 9.49 -8.77
N ALA A 385 -44.10 10.35 -9.78
CA ALA A 385 -45.09 10.41 -10.87
C ALA A 385 -45.05 9.20 -11.82
N SER A 386 -43.97 8.40 -11.80
CA SER A 386 -43.80 7.18 -12.59
C SER A 386 -44.37 5.91 -11.95
N ARG A 387 -44.99 6.02 -10.75
CA ARG A 387 -45.59 4.92 -9.99
C ARG A 387 -47.12 4.98 -9.93
#